data_AF-C7LYC7-F1
#
_entry.id   AF-C7LYC7-F1
#
_cell.length_a   1.000
_cell.length_b   1.000
_cell.length_c   1.000
_cell.angle_alpha   90.00
_cell.angle_beta   90.00
_cell.angle_gamma   90.00
#
_symmetry.space_group_name_H-M   'P 1'
#
loop_
_entity.id
_entity.type
_entity.pdbx_description
1 polymer ?
#
loop_
_entity_poly.entity_id
_entity_poly.type
_entity_poly.pdbx_seq_one_letter_code
_entity_poly.pdbx_strand_id
1 'polypeptide(L)'
;MTPQPSNDVGRYETIDTCNSTWIFDTSEHRFVRLPRNQAHPDAAAMVPPSRWEPYDSVVVDPVSGAFLVRLNPSGSRILRSMIHRDPCPRCSSESAAPLTIELETIRASSDDADQSN
;
A
#
# COMPACT_ATOMS: atom_id res chain seq x y z
N MET A 1 38.83 -1.06 10.07
CA MET A 1 37.43 -1.10 10.55
C MET A 1 36.58 -1.53 9.37
N THR A 2 36.37 -2.83 9.23
CA THR A 2 35.52 -3.38 8.16
C THR A 2 34.10 -3.39 8.70
N PRO A 3 33.10 -2.73 8.08
CA PRO A 3 31.72 -2.94 8.50
C PRO A 3 31.39 -4.41 8.23
N GLN A 4 31.12 -5.16 9.30
CA GLN A 4 30.59 -6.51 9.14
C GLN A 4 29.18 -6.41 8.55
N PRO A 5 28.81 -7.27 7.58
CA PRO A 5 27.41 -7.44 7.24
C PRO A 5 26.75 -8.05 8.48
N SER A 6 26.03 -7.23 9.24
CA SER A 6 25.11 -7.71 10.25
C SER A 6 24.09 -8.58 9.51
N ASN A 7 24.26 -9.90 9.58
CA ASN A 7 23.25 -10.87 9.16
C ASN A 7 22.04 -10.70 10.08
N ASP A 8 21.28 -9.66 9.83
CA ASP A 8 20.00 -9.33 10.45
C ASP A 8 18.89 -10.16 9.77
N VAL A 9 19.18 -11.46 9.62
CA VAL A 9 18.25 -12.44 9.08
C VAL A 9 17.17 -12.62 10.13
N GLY A 10 16.08 -11.85 10.01
CA GLY A 10 14.89 -11.98 10.86
C GLY A 10 14.32 -10.68 11.45
N ARG A 11 14.96 -9.52 11.28
CA ARG A 11 14.39 -8.24 11.76
C ARG A 11 13.29 -7.70 10.86
N TYR A 12 13.48 -7.86 9.55
CA TYR A 12 12.56 -7.34 8.54
C TYR A 12 11.69 -8.46 7.98
N GLU A 13 10.37 -8.26 8.06
CA GLU A 13 9.39 -9.08 7.34
C GLU A 13 8.89 -8.31 6.13
N THR A 14 8.70 -9.00 5.01
CA THR A 14 8.22 -8.38 3.78
C THR A 14 6.89 -8.97 3.33
N ILE A 15 6.00 -8.09 2.86
CA ILE A 15 4.74 -8.48 2.22
C ILE A 15 4.67 -7.79 0.86
N ASP A 16 4.69 -8.59 -0.20
CA ASP A 16 4.48 -8.08 -1.55
C ASP A 16 2.99 -7.86 -1.82
N THR A 17 2.69 -6.72 -2.42
CA THR A 17 1.39 -6.38 -3.00
C THR A 17 1.60 -6.10 -4.49
N CYS A 18 0.52 -5.90 -5.25
CA CYS A 18 0.65 -5.79 -6.72
C CYS A 18 1.66 -4.70 -7.15
N ASN A 19 1.62 -3.54 -6.49
CA ASN A 19 2.39 -2.35 -6.89
C ASN A 19 3.43 -1.92 -5.85
N SER A 20 3.51 -2.59 -4.70
CA SER A 20 4.39 -2.18 -3.61
C SER A 20 4.83 -3.37 -2.78
N THR A 21 6.00 -3.24 -2.16
CA THR A 21 6.48 -4.14 -1.13
C THR A 21 6.43 -3.40 0.19
N TRP A 22 5.77 -4.02 1.17
CA TRP A 22 5.73 -3.55 2.54
C TRP A 22 6.88 -4.21 3.28
N ILE A 23 7.66 -3.41 4.00
CA ILE A 23 8.77 -3.89 4.83
C ILE A 23 8.44 -3.51 6.27
N PHE A 24 8.39 -4.50 7.15
CA PHE A 24 8.09 -4.34 8.57
C PHE A 24 9.34 -4.60 9.39
N ASP A 25 9.78 -3.61 10.14
CA ASP A 25 10.77 -3.77 11.21
C ASP A 25 10.02 -4.22 12.47
N THR A 26 10.09 -5.52 12.76
CA THR A 26 9.39 -6.12 13.91
C THR A 26 10.04 -5.74 15.24
N SER A 27 11.30 -5.32 15.22
CA SER A 27 12.02 -4.89 16.41
C SER A 27 11.63 -3.48 16.85
N GLU A 28 11.43 -2.56 15.89
CA GLU A 28 11.10 -1.16 16.17
C GLU A 28 9.61 -0.81 15.92
N HIS A 29 8.77 -1.79 15.60
CA HIS A 29 7.33 -1.61 15.36
C HIS A 29 7.03 -0.50 14.34
N ARG A 30 7.76 -0.52 13.22
CA ARG A 30 7.63 0.45 12.13
C ARG A 30 7.66 -0.23 10.78
N PHE A 31 7.04 0.37 9.79
CA PHE A 31 6.99 -0.15 8.43
C PHE A 31 7.30 0.94 7.39
N VAL A 32 7.69 0.51 6.20
CA VAL A 32 7.83 1.37 5.03
C VAL A 32 7.23 0.67 3.82
N ARG A 33 6.70 1.45 2.89
CA ARG A 33 6.24 0.97 1.58
C ARG A 33 7.21 1.43 0.50
N LEU A 34 7.76 0.47 -0.22
CA LEU A 34 8.57 0.73 -1.41
C LEU A 34 7.80 0.27 -2.65
N PRO A 35 8.00 0.92 -3.81
CA PRO A 35 7.57 0.35 -5.08
C PRO A 35 8.11 -1.08 -5.24
N ARG A 36 7.31 -1.99 -5.79
CA ARG A 36 7.65 -3.43 -5.86
C ARG A 36 8.99 -3.70 -6.58
N ASN A 37 9.33 -2.88 -7.57
CA ASN A 37 10.59 -2.97 -8.32
C ASN A 37 11.81 -2.35 -7.59
N GLN A 38 11.61 -1.74 -6.42
CA GLN A 38 12.65 -1.07 -5.63
C GLN A 38 12.94 -1.76 -4.29
N ALA A 39 12.20 -2.82 -3.97
CA ALA A 39 12.41 -3.58 -2.75
C ALA A 39 13.46 -4.69 -2.96
N HIS A 40 14.73 -4.35 -2.75
CA HIS A 40 15.81 -5.33 -2.57
C HIS A 40 15.92 -5.68 -1.07
N PRO A 41 16.39 -6.88 -0.67
CA PRO A 41 16.67 -7.20 0.74
C PRO A 41 17.51 -6.14 1.46
N ASP A 42 18.46 -5.52 0.75
CA ASP A 42 19.30 -4.43 1.31
C ASP A 42 18.61 -3.06 1.33
N ALA A 43 17.49 -2.90 0.60
CA ALA A 43 16.81 -1.62 0.48
C ALA A 43 16.32 -1.12 1.84
N ALA A 44 15.88 -2.02 2.73
CA ALA A 44 15.42 -1.66 4.08
C ALA A 44 16.47 -0.87 4.88
N ALA A 45 17.73 -1.30 4.82
CA ALA A 45 18.84 -0.64 5.52
C ALA A 45 19.20 0.74 4.94
N MET A 46 18.82 1.00 3.69
CA MET A 46 19.06 2.26 2.99
C MET A 46 17.89 3.25 3.13
N VAL A 47 16.73 2.82 3.63
CA VAL A 47 15.58 3.69 3.83
C VAL A 47 15.87 4.67 4.98
N PRO A 48 15.78 6.00 4.76
CA PRO A 48 16.02 6.96 5.81
C PRO A 48 14.97 6.83 6.92
N PRO A 49 15.33 7.05 8.21
CA PRO A 49 14.41 6.90 9.33
C PRO A 49 13.09 7.68 9.19
N SER A 50 13.10 8.81 8.50
CA SER A 50 11.92 9.66 8.26
C SER A 50 10.85 9.06 7.34
N ARG A 51 11.19 8.01 6.58
CA ARG A 51 10.24 7.29 5.70
C ARG A 51 9.50 6.17 6.43
N TRP A 52 9.96 5.77 7.61
CA TRP A 52 9.33 4.72 8.38
C TRP A 52 8.15 5.27 9.16
N GLU A 53 7.04 4.55 9.12
CA GLU A 53 5.80 4.86 9.82
C GLU A 53 5.60 3.85 10.97
N PRO A 54 5.18 4.27 12.17
CA PRO A 54 4.89 3.33 13.25
C PRO A 54 3.65 2.49 12.93
N TYR A 55 3.63 1.24 13.40
CA TYR A 55 2.44 0.40 13.40
C TYR A 55 2.28 -0.30 14.75
N ASP A 56 1.04 -0.63 15.08
CA ASP A 56 0.68 -1.38 16.27
C ASP A 56 0.71 -2.89 16.01
N SER A 57 0.00 -3.33 14.96
CA SER A 57 -0.13 -4.75 14.63
C SER A 57 -0.48 -4.98 13.15
N VAL A 58 -0.14 -6.16 12.65
CA VAL A 58 -0.50 -6.64 11.33
C VAL A 58 -1.37 -7.89 11.46
N VAL A 59 -2.50 -7.92 10.77
CA VAL A 59 -3.41 -9.08 10.74
C VAL A 59 -3.56 -9.54 9.30
N VAL A 60 -3.24 -10.80 9.04
CA VAL A 60 -3.37 -11.43 7.72
C VAL A 60 -4.53 -12.41 7.75
N ASP A 61 -5.45 -12.28 6.80
CA ASP A 61 -6.48 -13.28 6.54
C ASP A 61 -5.89 -14.40 5.68
N PRO A 62 -5.78 -15.64 6.19
CA PRO A 62 -5.06 -16.72 5.51
C PRO A 62 -5.79 -17.23 4.26
N VAL A 63 -7.11 -16.99 4.16
CA VAL A 63 -7.95 -17.49 3.07
C VAL A 63 -7.87 -16.58 1.87
N SER A 64 -8.17 -15.29 2.05
CA SER A 64 -8.19 -14.29 0.98
C SER A 64 -6.83 -13.69 0.68
N GLY A 65 -5.89 -13.74 1.63
CA GLY A 65 -4.63 -12.99 1.54
C GLY A 65 -4.82 -11.48 1.75
N ALA A 66 -5.97 -11.04 2.24
CA ALA A 66 -6.14 -9.67 2.72
C ALA A 66 -5.30 -9.46 3.98
N PHE A 67 -4.73 -8.27 4.14
CA PHE A 67 -4.10 -7.89 5.40
C PHE A 67 -4.44 -6.47 5.83
N LEU A 68 -4.37 -6.26 7.13
CA LEU A 68 -4.63 -5.00 7.81
C LEU A 68 -3.41 -4.60 8.62
N VAL A 69 -2.97 -3.35 8.48
CA VAL A 69 -1.97 -2.73 9.35
C VAL A 69 -2.69 -1.75 10.25
N ARG A 70 -2.70 -2.00 11.56
CA ARG A 70 -3.22 -1.06 12.55
C ARG A 70 -2.14 -0.04 12.87
N LEU A 71 -2.49 1.24 12.77
CA LEU A 71 -1.55 2.35 13.04
C LEU A 71 -1.67 2.84 14.48
N ASN A 72 -2.66 2.37 15.23
CA ASN A 72 -2.86 2.70 16.62
C ASN A 72 -3.56 1.57 17.40
N PRO A 73 -3.35 1.48 18.73
CA PRO A 73 -3.90 0.40 19.55
C PRO A 73 -5.44 0.34 19.54
N SER A 74 -6.11 1.48 19.41
CA SER A 74 -7.58 1.53 19.33
C SER A 74 -8.15 0.91 18.05
N GLY A 75 -7.32 0.69 17.02
CA GLY A 75 -7.75 0.15 15.74
C GLY A 75 -8.59 1.11 14.89
N SER A 76 -8.69 2.38 15.26
CA SER A 76 -9.44 3.40 14.50
C SER A 76 -8.69 3.88 13.25
N ARG A 77 -7.36 3.68 13.19
CA ARG A 77 -6.53 3.98 12.01
C ARG A 77 -5.97 2.68 11.45
N ILE A 78 -6.43 2.32 10.25
CA ILE A 78 -6.04 1.09 9.58
C ILE A 78 -5.64 1.36 8.13
N LEU A 79 -4.65 0.62 7.66
CA LEU A 79 -4.37 0.45 6.24
C LEU A 79 -4.78 -0.97 5.83
N ARG A 80 -5.37 -1.11 4.65
CA ARG A 80 -5.81 -2.40 4.10
C ARG A 80 -5.15 -2.63 2.75
N SER A 81 -4.69 -3.86 2.52
CA SER A 81 -4.20 -4.28 1.21
C SER A 81 -4.35 -5.79 1.01
N MET A 82 -3.87 -6.29 -0.13
CA MET A 82 -3.91 -7.70 -0.53
C MET A 82 -2.50 -8.18 -0.84
N ILE A 83 -2.13 -9.33 -0.28
CA ILE A 83 -0.91 -10.03 -0.62
C ILE A 83 -0.97 -10.42 -2.10
N HIS A 84 0.10 -10.14 -2.83
CA HIS A 84 0.26 -10.62 -4.18
C HIS A 84 0.59 -12.12 -4.15
N ARG A 85 -0.29 -12.94 -4.72
CA ARG A 85 -0.10 -14.38 -4.91
C ARG A 85 -0.29 -14.70 -6.39
N ASP A 86 0.57 -15.58 -6.92
CA ASP A 86 0.39 -16.10 -8.27
C ASP A 86 -0.58 -17.31 -8.26
N PRO A 87 -1.55 -17.41 -9.17
CA PRO A 87 -1.94 -16.40 -10.17
C PRO A 87 -2.63 -15.19 -9.52
N CYS A 88 -2.22 -13.97 -9.89
CA CYS A 88 -2.77 -12.76 -9.28
C CYS A 88 -3.94 -12.19 -10.12
N PRO A 89 -5.21 -12.27 -9.65
CA PRO A 89 -6.35 -11.84 -10.44
C PRO A 89 -6.33 -10.35 -10.77
N ARG A 90 -5.72 -9.52 -9.90
CA ARG A 90 -5.57 -8.07 -10.14
C ARG A 90 -4.55 -7.79 -11.24
N CYS A 91 -3.36 -8.41 -11.18
CA CYS A 91 -2.36 -8.27 -12.24
C CYS A 91 -2.84 -8.84 -13.58
N SER A 92 -3.60 -9.93 -13.57
CA SER A 92 -4.22 -10.48 -14.77
C SER A 92 -5.33 -9.59 -15.33
N SER A 93 -6.09 -8.89 -14.47
CA SER A 93 -7.18 -7.98 -14.89
C SER A 93 -6.70 -6.59 -15.29
N GLU A 94 -5.62 -6.06 -14.70
CA GLU A 94 -5.05 -4.75 -15.08
C GLU A 94 -4.29 -4.78 -16.43
N SER A 95 -4.10 -5.97 -17.01
CA SER A 95 -3.74 -6.10 -18.42
C SER A 95 -4.91 -5.80 -19.37
N ALA A 96 -6.14 -5.73 -18.86
CA ALA A 96 -7.26 -5.12 -19.57
C ALA A 96 -7.23 -3.61 -19.32
N ALA A 97 -7.12 -2.85 -20.42
CA ALA A 97 -6.88 -1.41 -20.49
C ALA A 97 -7.58 -0.53 -19.42
N PRO A 98 -6.98 0.62 -19.04
CA PRO A 98 -7.61 1.54 -18.10
C PRO A 98 -8.95 2.01 -18.64
N LEU A 99 -10.03 1.74 -17.90
CA LEU A 99 -11.32 2.37 -18.14
C LEU A 99 -11.18 3.85 -17.78
N THR A 100 -11.02 4.70 -18.79
CA THR A 100 -11.22 6.14 -18.67
C THR A 100 -12.68 6.39 -18.33
N ILE A 101 -12.96 6.63 -17.04
CA ILE A 101 -14.26 7.14 -16.61
C ILE A 101 -14.26 8.62 -16.97
N GLU A 102 -14.84 8.96 -18.12
CA GLU A 102 -15.14 10.35 -18.46
C GLU A 102 -16.29 10.81 -17.55
N LEU A 103 -15.98 11.71 -16.62
CA LEU A 103 -16.93 12.29 -15.67
C LEU A 103 -17.77 13.34 -16.41
N GLU A 104 -18.83 12.92 -17.11
CA GLU A 104 -19.80 13.85 -17.69
C GLU A 104 -20.56 14.57 -16.58
N THR A 105 -20.27 15.86 -16.41
CA THR A 105 -20.95 16.74 -15.48
C THR A 105 -22.37 16.98 -15.98
N ILE A 106 -23.35 16.40 -15.28
CA ILE A 106 -24.77 16.72 -15.47
C ILE A 106 -24.99 18.16 -15.00
N ARG A 107 -25.07 19.11 -15.94
CA ARG A 107 -25.58 20.46 -15.64
C ARG A 107 -27.11 20.35 -15.59
N ALA A 108 -27.63 20.39 -14.36
CA ALA A 108 -29.05 20.50 -14.10
C ALA A 108 -29.60 21.79 -14.74
N SER A 109 -30.65 21.62 -15.53
CA SER A 109 -31.48 22.70 -16.06
C SER A 109 -32.25 23.38 -14.92
N SER A 110 -32.20 24.71 -14.87
CA SER A 110 -33.14 25.60 -14.18
C SER A 110 -33.11 26.89 -14.99
N ASP A 111 -34.06 27.12 -15.90
CA ASP A 111 -35.36 27.76 -15.64
C ASP A 111 -35.18 29.15 -14.99
N ASP A 112 -35.30 30.23 -15.77
CA ASP A 112 -36.39 31.21 -15.60
C ASP A 112 -36.27 32.40 -16.58
N ALA A 113 -37.43 32.79 -17.11
CA ALA A 113 -37.91 34.03 -17.73
C ALA A 113 -36.96 35.14 -18.26
N ASP A 114 -37.24 35.62 -19.48
CA ASP A 114 -37.93 36.92 -19.65
C ASP A 114 -38.44 37.12 -21.09
N GLN A 115 -39.74 37.38 -21.22
CA GLN A 115 -40.42 37.68 -22.48
C GLN A 115 -40.31 39.17 -22.80
N SER A 116 -40.01 39.48 -24.06
CA SER A 116 -40.54 40.59 -24.87
C SER A 116 -40.77 41.97 -24.19
N ASN A 117 -40.00 42.97 -24.63
CA ASN A 117 -40.56 44.10 -25.41
C ASN A 117 -39.47 44.88 -26.15
#